data_AF-A0A6A5HJ42-F1
#
_entry.id   AF-A0A6A5HJ42-F1
#
_cell.length_a   1.000
_cell.length_b   1.000
_cell.length_c   1.000
_cell.angle_alpha   90.00
_cell.angle_beta   90.00
_cell.angle_gamma   90.00
#
_symmetry.space_group_name_H-M   'P 1'
#
loop_
_entity.id
_entity.type
_entity.pdbx_description
1 polymer ?
#
loop_
_entity_poly.entity_id
_entity_poly.type
_entity_poly.pdbx_seq_one_letter_code
_entity_poly.pdbx_strand_id
1 'polypeptide(L)'
;MTCENKKWYATKYPFGVHYITNDSETKFITEGLDGKRSEIESVMCLPIEPKCRCSDITDIVYSSFDSDINDILITEKDGCVKNITCRDSYLTYVTTSFSTSEIVRPDDSHEDSKAYVDSADLQTGVLTGSVDVFSLFGMTCENKKWYVTKYPFGVHYITKDSETKFITEGLDGKRSEIESVMW
;
A
#
# COMPACT_ATOMS: atom_id res chain seq x y z
N MET A 1 -0.99 5.55 -35.66
CA MET A 1 0.35 5.96 -36.10
C MET A 1 0.87 4.93 -37.11
N THR A 2 1.69 5.38 -38.05
CA THR A 2 2.27 4.55 -39.13
C THR A 2 3.76 4.88 -39.27
N CYS A 3 4.57 3.94 -39.75
CA CYS A 3 6.01 4.11 -39.94
C CYS A 3 6.35 3.87 -41.42
N GLU A 4 6.96 4.86 -42.07
CA GLU A 4 7.35 4.84 -43.47
C GLU A 4 8.71 5.53 -43.61
N ASN A 5 9.65 4.97 -44.39
CA ASN A 5 10.97 5.59 -44.66
C ASN A 5 11.74 6.05 -43.39
N LYS A 6 11.69 5.25 -42.32
CA LYS A 6 12.30 5.56 -41.01
C LYS A 6 11.72 6.80 -40.31
N LYS A 7 10.51 7.23 -40.69
CA LYS A 7 9.78 8.35 -40.09
C LYS A 7 8.43 7.88 -39.57
N TRP A 8 8.00 8.46 -38.45
CA TRP A 8 6.71 8.16 -37.84
C TRP A 8 5.67 9.21 -38.23
N TYR A 9 4.44 8.76 -38.50
CA TYR A 9 3.34 9.63 -38.87
C TYR A 9 2.12 9.41 -37.98
N ALA A 10 1.56 10.51 -37.47
CA ALA A 10 0.22 10.57 -36.92
C ALA A 10 -0.78 10.59 -38.07
N THR A 11 -1.78 9.71 -38.02
CA THR A 11 -2.81 9.54 -39.07
C THR A 11 -4.23 9.62 -38.52
N LYS A 12 -4.36 9.87 -37.22
CA LYS A 12 -5.62 10.04 -36.50
C LYS A 12 -5.45 11.13 -35.46
N TYR A 13 -6.46 11.97 -35.31
CA TYR A 13 -6.45 13.14 -34.43
C TYR A 13 -7.74 13.20 -33.63
N PRO A 14 -7.96 12.26 -32.69
CA PRO A 14 -9.24 12.14 -31.97
C PRO A 14 -9.64 13.40 -31.19
N PHE A 15 -8.67 14.24 -30.83
CA PHE A 15 -8.86 15.48 -30.10
C PHE A 15 -8.39 16.73 -30.88
N GLY A 16 -8.16 16.58 -32.18
CA GLY A 16 -7.60 17.65 -33.01
C GLY A 16 -6.10 17.88 -32.83
N VAL A 17 -5.64 19.03 -33.30
CA VAL A 17 -4.25 19.52 -33.20
C VAL A 17 -4.28 20.94 -32.67
N HIS A 18 -3.35 21.30 -31.78
CA HIS A 18 -3.16 22.68 -31.37
C HIS A 18 -1.83 23.22 -31.90
N TYR A 19 -1.75 24.53 -32.10
CA TYR A 19 -0.54 25.23 -32.49
C TYR A 19 -0.49 26.61 -31.82
N ILE A 20 0.71 27.15 -31.68
CA ILE A 20 0.95 28.46 -31.08
C ILE A 20 1.19 29.48 -32.21
N THR A 21 0.51 30.61 -32.17
CA THR A 21 0.70 31.71 -33.12
C THR A 21 1.91 32.56 -32.77
N ASN A 22 2.32 33.45 -33.68
CA ASN A 22 3.37 34.44 -33.40
C ASN A 22 3.02 35.35 -32.21
N ASP A 23 1.73 35.56 -31.96
CA ASP A 23 1.22 36.34 -30.83
C ASP A 23 1.12 35.51 -29.53
N SER A 24 1.73 34.31 -29.50
CA SER A 24 1.68 33.36 -28.38
C SER A 24 0.28 32.86 -28.02
N GLU A 25 -0.69 32.97 -28.95
CA GLU A 25 -2.02 32.42 -28.75
C GLU A 25 -2.04 30.93 -29.13
N THR A 26 -2.71 30.11 -28.31
CA THR A 26 -2.98 28.71 -28.68
C THR A 26 -4.23 28.63 -29.53
N LYS A 27 -4.13 28.05 -30.72
CA LYS A 27 -5.24 27.79 -31.63
C LYS A 27 -5.42 26.29 -31.84
N PHE A 28 -6.65 25.89 -32.15
CA PHE A 28 -7.05 24.49 -32.30
C PHE A 28 -7.62 24.23 -33.69
N ILE A 29 -7.28 23.08 -34.25
CA ILE A 29 -7.84 22.54 -35.48
C ILE A 29 -8.54 21.24 -35.09
N THR A 30 -9.87 21.22 -35.19
CA THR A 30 -10.70 20.07 -34.83
C THR A 30 -11.41 19.44 -36.01
N GLU A 31 -11.51 20.14 -37.14
CA GLU A 31 -12.19 19.70 -38.36
C GLU A 31 -11.24 19.64 -39.56
N GLY A 32 -11.61 18.88 -40.60
CA GLY A 32 -10.82 18.79 -41.84
C GLY A 32 -9.52 17.98 -41.73
N LEU A 33 -9.38 17.17 -40.67
CA LEU A 33 -8.20 16.34 -40.41
C LEU A 33 -8.28 14.94 -41.05
N ASP A 34 -9.44 14.58 -41.62
CA ASP A 34 -9.62 13.29 -42.28
C ASP A 34 -8.69 13.13 -43.48
N GLY A 35 -7.98 12.01 -43.52
CA GLY A 35 -6.97 11.71 -44.54
C GLY A 35 -5.68 12.55 -44.43
N LYS A 36 -5.55 13.42 -43.41
CA LYS A 36 -4.31 14.16 -43.13
C LYS A 36 -3.32 13.30 -42.36
N ARG A 37 -2.05 13.64 -42.48
CA ARG A 37 -0.96 13.03 -41.72
C ARG A 37 0.07 14.06 -41.31
N SER A 38 0.69 13.85 -40.16
CA SER A 38 1.76 14.69 -39.60
C SER A 38 2.95 13.83 -39.26
N GLU A 39 4.14 14.25 -39.65
CA GLU A 39 5.37 13.63 -39.19
C GLU A 39 5.52 13.88 -37.68
N ILE A 40 5.87 12.85 -36.94
CA ILE A 40 6.02 12.88 -35.48
C ILE A 40 7.49 13.14 -35.17
N GLU A 41 7.77 14.26 -34.51
CA GLU A 41 9.11 14.59 -34.01
C GLU A 41 9.37 13.94 -32.65
N SER A 42 8.40 14.02 -31.75
CA SER A 42 8.46 13.40 -30.43
C SER A 42 7.07 12.95 -29.97
N VAL A 43 7.04 11.95 -29.09
CA VAL A 43 5.83 11.53 -28.39
C VAL A 43 6.11 11.66 -26.91
N MET A 44 5.32 12.49 -26.23
CA MET A 44 5.31 12.55 -24.78
C MET A 44 4.14 11.73 -24.26
N CYS A 45 4.45 10.63 -23.58
CA CYS A 45 3.47 9.95 -22.74
C CYS A 45 3.54 10.60 -21.37
N LEU A 46 2.45 11.23 -20.92
CA LEU A 46 2.35 11.53 -19.50
C LEU A 46 2.32 10.20 -18.75
N PRO A 47 3.14 10.01 -17.70
CA PRO A 47 3.04 8.83 -16.87
C PRO A 47 1.60 8.72 -16.38
N ILE A 48 0.99 7.56 -16.63
CA ILE A 48 -0.24 7.21 -15.93
C ILE A 48 0.22 7.02 -14.49
N GLU A 49 0.03 8.01 -13.62
CA GLU A 49 0.09 7.74 -12.18
C GLU A 49 -0.98 6.68 -11.92
N PRO A 50 -0.64 5.43 -11.59
CA PRO A 50 -1.64 4.54 -11.05
C PRO A 50 -2.12 5.24 -9.78
N LYS A 51 -3.38 5.68 -9.75
CA LYS A 51 -3.97 6.18 -8.50
C LYS A 51 -3.76 5.08 -7.47
N CYS A 52 -2.81 5.28 -6.54
CA CYS A 52 -2.54 4.30 -5.51
C CYS A 52 -3.87 4.01 -4.83
N ARG A 53 -4.25 2.72 -4.79
CA ARG A 53 -5.57 2.33 -4.26
C ARG A 53 -5.68 2.63 -2.77
N CYS A 54 -4.56 2.72 -2.05
CA CYS A 54 -4.46 3.10 -0.65
C CYS A 54 -3.46 4.24 -0.46
N SER A 55 -3.52 4.86 0.73
CA SER A 55 -2.50 5.78 1.22
C SER A 55 -1.13 5.09 1.28
N ASP A 56 -0.09 5.91 1.38
CA ASP A 56 1.25 5.39 1.56
C ASP A 56 1.30 4.55 2.85
N ILE A 57 1.91 3.38 2.78
CA ILE A 57 2.03 2.51 3.95
C ILE A 57 2.89 3.20 5.04
N THR A 58 3.78 4.11 4.65
CA THR A 58 4.58 4.89 5.60
C THR A 58 3.74 5.81 6.49
N ASP A 59 2.50 6.12 6.09
CA ASP A 59 1.60 6.95 6.89
C ASP A 59 1.10 6.23 8.15
N ILE A 60 1.18 4.89 8.16
CA ILE A 60 0.69 4.05 9.26
C ILE A 60 1.81 3.26 9.96
N VAL A 61 3.06 3.41 9.54
CA VAL A 61 4.21 2.76 10.17
C VAL A 61 4.85 3.72 11.16
N TYR A 62 4.94 3.32 12.42
CA TYR A 62 5.53 4.12 13.49
C TYR A 62 6.68 3.38 14.16
N SER A 63 7.75 4.11 14.47
CA SER A 63 8.83 3.64 15.33
C SER A 63 8.33 3.48 16.76
N SER A 64 8.51 2.30 17.34
CA SER A 64 8.41 2.04 18.77
C SER A 64 9.53 2.76 19.51
N PHE A 65 9.38 2.90 20.82
CA PHE A 65 10.24 3.71 21.68
C PHE A 65 11.73 3.29 21.70
N ASP A 66 12.07 2.12 21.16
CA ASP A 66 13.43 1.52 21.23
C ASP A 66 14.06 1.31 19.85
N SER A 67 13.53 1.97 18.83
CA SER A 67 13.73 1.60 17.43
C SER A 67 14.32 2.77 16.62
N ASP A 68 15.54 2.60 16.11
CA ASP A 68 16.24 3.57 15.26
C ASP A 68 15.70 3.50 13.82
N ILE A 69 15.10 4.56 13.27
CA ILE A 69 14.41 4.57 11.95
C ILE A 69 15.21 3.94 10.77
N ASN A 70 16.54 3.82 10.93
CA ASN A 70 17.47 3.15 10.01
C ASN A 70 17.35 1.62 9.95
N ASP A 71 16.67 0.98 10.90
CA ASP A 71 16.43 -0.47 10.92
C ASP A 71 15.17 -0.88 10.10
N ILE A 72 14.41 0.10 9.57
CA ILE A 72 13.34 -0.15 8.59
C ILE A 72 13.90 0.03 7.18
N LEU A 73 13.97 -1.07 6.43
CA LEU A 73 14.31 -1.02 5.01
C LEU A 73 13.04 -0.91 4.17
N ILE A 74 12.74 0.31 3.76
CA ILE A 74 11.65 0.60 2.81
C ILE A 74 12.25 0.68 1.41
N THR A 75 11.81 -0.22 0.53
CA THR A 75 12.21 -0.21 -0.88
C THR A 75 11.00 -0.01 -1.76
N GLU A 76 11.09 0.93 -2.70
CA GLU A 76 10.06 1.11 -3.72
C GLU A 76 10.15 -0.03 -4.73
N LYS A 77 9.03 -0.74 -4.89
CA LYS A 77 8.79 -1.65 -6.01
C LYS A 77 7.92 -0.92 -7.03
N ASP A 78 7.64 -1.56 -8.16
CA ASP A 78 6.86 -0.99 -9.27
C ASP A 78 5.66 -0.13 -8.80
N GLY A 79 5.77 1.19 -8.97
CA GLY A 79 4.71 2.15 -8.63
C GLY A 79 4.43 2.27 -7.13
N CYS A 80 3.20 1.93 -6.71
CA CYS A 80 2.69 2.16 -5.34
C CYS A 80 3.03 1.05 -4.34
N VAL A 81 3.71 -0.01 -4.76
CA VAL A 81 4.03 -1.15 -3.90
C VAL A 81 5.38 -0.87 -3.25
N LYS A 82 5.41 -0.72 -1.93
CA LYS A 82 6.64 -0.66 -1.16
C LYS A 82 6.86 -2.00 -0.46
N ASN A 83 8.10 -2.48 -0.44
CA ASN A 83 8.49 -3.56 0.46
C ASN A 83 9.02 -2.93 1.74
N ILE A 84 8.50 -3.37 2.88
CA ILE A 84 8.99 -2.98 4.21
C ILE A 84 9.60 -4.21 4.84
N THR A 85 10.92 -4.22 4.95
CA THR A 85 11.64 -5.24 5.69
C THR A 85 12.00 -4.65 7.04
N CYS A 86 11.47 -5.26 8.10
CA CYS A 86 11.80 -4.87 9.47
C CYS A 86 12.88 -5.79 10.02
N ARG A 87 13.75 -5.21 10.86
CA ARG A 87 14.61 -5.99 11.73
C ARG A 87 13.76 -6.63 12.83
N ASP A 88 14.18 -7.82 13.21
CA ASP A 88 13.54 -8.69 14.19
C ASP A 88 13.37 -8.01 15.56
N SER A 89 12.12 -7.90 16.04
CA SER A 89 11.78 -7.22 17.29
C SER A 89 10.46 -7.74 17.86
N TYR A 90 10.41 -7.99 19.17
CA TYR A 90 9.15 -8.29 19.88
C TYR A 90 8.18 -7.10 19.89
N LEU A 91 8.66 -5.90 19.55
CA LEU A 91 7.87 -4.68 19.47
C LEU A 91 7.27 -4.45 18.09
N THR A 92 7.55 -5.34 17.12
CA THR A 92 6.91 -5.28 15.81
C THR A 92 5.56 -5.97 15.85
N TYR A 93 4.48 -5.20 15.70
CA TYR A 93 3.12 -5.72 15.67
C TYR A 93 2.21 -4.79 14.89
N VAL A 94 1.09 -5.33 14.40
CA VAL A 94 0.04 -4.52 13.76
C VAL A 94 -1.06 -4.25 14.76
N THR A 95 -1.47 -3.00 14.89
CA THR A 95 -2.63 -2.62 15.70
C THR A 95 -3.91 -2.66 14.88
N THR A 96 -4.96 -3.20 15.49
CA THR A 96 -6.31 -3.23 14.94
C THR A 96 -7.34 -3.09 16.07
N SER A 97 -8.61 -2.84 15.71
CA SER A 97 -9.72 -2.88 16.65
C SER A 97 -10.60 -4.10 16.36
N PHE A 98 -11.14 -4.75 17.40
CA PHE A 98 -12.10 -5.85 17.18
C PHE A 98 -13.34 -5.40 16.39
N SER A 99 -13.73 -4.13 16.50
CA SER A 99 -14.88 -3.58 15.75
C SER A 99 -14.65 -3.43 14.24
N THR A 100 -13.39 -3.37 13.81
CA THR A 100 -12.97 -3.27 12.40
C THR A 100 -12.29 -4.56 11.91
N SER A 101 -12.51 -5.65 12.65
CA SER A 101 -11.92 -6.96 12.43
C SER A 101 -13.01 -8.03 12.41
N GLU A 102 -12.75 -9.11 11.67
CA GLU A 102 -13.61 -10.31 11.68
C GLU A 102 -13.30 -11.23 12.88
N ILE A 103 -12.32 -10.86 13.71
CA ILE A 103 -12.00 -11.55 14.97
C ILE A 103 -13.07 -11.21 15.99
N VAL A 104 -13.64 -12.25 16.61
CA VAL A 104 -14.66 -12.08 17.66
C VAL A 104 -14.00 -11.46 18.89
N ARG A 105 -14.55 -10.34 19.35
CA ARG A 105 -14.10 -9.67 20.57
C ARG A 105 -14.32 -10.57 21.80
N PRO A 106 -13.28 -10.82 22.61
CA PRO A 106 -13.45 -11.47 23.91
C PRO A 106 -14.22 -10.59 24.91
N ASP A 107 -15.09 -11.19 25.72
CA ASP A 107 -15.92 -10.46 26.70
C ASP A 107 -15.11 -9.76 27.81
N ASP A 108 -13.91 -10.28 28.08
CA ASP A 108 -12.97 -9.77 29.07
C ASP A 108 -12.00 -8.72 28.50
N SER A 109 -12.11 -8.39 27.21
CA SER A 109 -11.24 -7.38 26.59
C SER A 109 -11.42 -6.00 27.22
N HIS A 110 -10.32 -5.26 27.30
CA HIS A 110 -10.30 -3.87 27.74
C HIS A 110 -11.24 -2.98 26.90
N GLU A 111 -11.59 -1.82 27.44
CA GLU A 111 -12.61 -0.92 26.87
C GLU A 111 -12.23 -0.35 25.51
N ASP A 112 -10.93 -0.14 25.27
CA ASP A 112 -10.37 0.33 23.99
C ASP A 112 -10.49 -0.69 22.85
N SER A 113 -10.82 -1.95 23.17
CA SER A 113 -11.17 -3.01 22.22
C SER A 113 -10.07 -3.26 21.16
N LYS A 114 -8.80 -3.05 21.53
CA LYS A 114 -7.65 -3.26 20.65
C LYS A 114 -7.24 -4.72 20.57
N ALA A 115 -6.70 -5.07 19.41
CA ALA A 115 -6.05 -6.32 19.11
C ALA A 115 -4.71 -6.03 18.44
N TYR A 116 -3.70 -6.83 18.75
CA TYR A 116 -2.33 -6.65 18.32
C TYR A 116 -1.85 -7.92 17.62
N VAL A 117 -1.52 -7.82 16.34
CA VAL A 117 -1.12 -8.95 15.52
C VAL A 117 0.39 -9.08 15.57
N ASP A 118 0.85 -10.19 16.13
CA ASP A 118 2.24 -10.34 16.54
C ASP A 118 3.15 -10.83 15.41
N SER A 119 4.34 -10.25 15.31
CA SER A 119 5.41 -10.70 14.38
C SER A 119 6.32 -11.79 14.97
N ALA A 120 6.22 -12.04 16.27
CA ALA A 120 7.01 -13.00 17.02
C ALA A 120 6.14 -13.74 18.03
N ASP A 121 6.62 -14.89 18.50
CA ASP A 121 5.93 -15.64 19.55
C ASP A 121 6.24 -15.01 20.91
N LEU A 122 5.32 -14.20 21.42
CA LEU A 122 5.44 -13.54 22.72
C LEU A 122 5.32 -14.51 23.91
N GLN A 123 4.79 -15.72 23.70
CA GLN A 123 4.67 -16.73 24.76
C GLN A 123 5.97 -17.50 24.96
N THR A 124 6.69 -17.80 23.87
CA THR A 124 7.97 -18.54 23.92
C THR A 124 9.20 -17.65 23.83
N GLY A 125 9.04 -16.40 23.39
CA GLY A 125 10.15 -15.49 23.13
C GLY A 125 10.94 -15.87 21.88
N VAL A 126 10.36 -16.65 20.96
CA VAL A 126 11.02 -17.00 19.70
C VAL A 126 10.80 -15.90 18.68
N LEU A 127 11.91 -15.39 18.16
CA LEU A 127 11.98 -14.38 17.12
C LEU A 127 12.04 -15.01 15.71
N THR A 128 11.54 -14.30 14.69
CA THR A 128 11.40 -14.84 13.32
C THR A 128 12.54 -14.49 12.37
N GLY A 129 13.47 -13.65 12.80
CA GLY A 129 14.45 -13.02 11.92
C GLY A 129 13.90 -11.78 11.23
N SER A 130 14.71 -11.19 10.35
CA SER A 130 14.24 -10.07 9.52
C SER A 130 13.19 -10.56 8.52
N VAL A 131 12.03 -9.91 8.52
CA VAL A 131 10.86 -10.33 7.74
C VAL A 131 10.25 -9.16 6.97
N ASP A 132 9.75 -9.47 5.78
CA ASP A 132 8.90 -8.57 5.01
C ASP A 132 7.49 -8.56 5.64
N VAL A 133 7.09 -7.43 6.19
CA VAL A 133 5.84 -7.32 6.97
C VAL A 133 4.60 -7.54 6.11
N PHE A 134 4.68 -7.23 4.81
CA PHE A 134 3.60 -7.51 3.86
C PHE A 134 3.36 -9.01 3.75
N SER A 135 4.42 -9.78 3.56
CA SER A 135 4.35 -11.24 3.41
C SER A 135 3.97 -11.94 4.71
N LEU A 136 4.50 -11.45 5.83
CA LEU A 136 4.28 -11.99 7.17
C LEU A 136 2.81 -11.88 7.57
N PHE A 137 2.25 -10.68 7.50
CA PHE A 137 0.87 -10.40 7.91
C PHE A 137 -0.15 -10.55 6.77
N GLY A 138 0.31 -10.85 5.56
CA GLY A 138 -0.54 -10.93 4.38
C GLY A 138 -1.27 -9.61 4.14
N MET A 139 -0.53 -8.49 4.15
CA MET A 139 -1.12 -7.17 4.05
C MET A 139 -1.74 -6.95 2.67
N THR A 140 -3.00 -6.53 2.64
CA THR A 140 -3.74 -6.22 1.41
C THR A 140 -4.34 -4.82 1.48
N CYS A 141 -4.45 -4.19 0.31
CA CYS A 141 -5.07 -2.88 0.15
C CYS A 141 -6.38 -3.03 -0.63
N GLU A 142 -7.50 -2.66 0.01
CA GLU A 142 -8.80 -2.62 -0.64
C GLU A 142 -9.61 -1.42 -0.15
N ASN A 143 -10.37 -0.77 -1.04
CA ASN A 143 -11.19 0.39 -0.71
C ASN A 143 -10.45 1.51 0.07
N LYS A 144 -9.17 1.74 -0.25
CA LYS A 144 -8.30 2.71 0.40
C LYS A 144 -7.92 2.42 1.85
N LYS A 145 -8.12 1.18 2.29
CA LYS A 145 -7.76 0.71 3.63
C LYS A 145 -6.82 -0.47 3.56
N TRP A 146 -5.91 -0.53 4.53
CA TRP A 146 -4.98 -1.62 4.70
C TRP A 146 -5.57 -2.68 5.62
N TYR A 147 -5.29 -3.94 5.32
CA TYR A 147 -5.77 -5.07 6.10
C TYR A 147 -4.70 -6.13 6.26
N VAL A 148 -4.72 -6.85 7.37
CA VAL A 148 -3.98 -8.10 7.54
C VAL A 148 -4.89 -9.29 7.29
N THR A 149 -4.30 -10.38 6.80
CA THR A 149 -5.00 -11.65 6.50
C THR A 149 -4.26 -12.88 7.03
N LYS A 150 -3.08 -12.69 7.62
CA LYS A 150 -2.29 -13.74 8.27
C LYS A 150 -1.93 -13.32 9.69
N TYR A 151 -1.96 -14.30 10.57
CA TYR A 151 -1.71 -14.13 12.00
C TYR A 151 -0.70 -15.20 12.47
N PRO A 152 0.56 -15.13 12.00
CA PRO A 152 1.53 -16.23 12.17
C PRO A 152 1.78 -16.60 13.64
N PHE A 153 1.65 -15.65 14.56
CA PHE A 153 1.81 -15.84 16.01
C PHE A 153 0.52 -15.55 16.79
N GLY A 154 -0.59 -15.42 16.08
CA GLY A 154 -1.86 -15.04 16.65
C GLY A 154 -1.99 -13.54 16.90
N VAL A 155 -2.89 -13.22 17.83
CA VAL A 155 -3.24 -11.86 18.23
C VAL A 155 -3.25 -11.79 19.74
N HIS A 156 -2.56 -10.81 20.32
CA HIS A 156 -2.74 -10.50 21.73
C HIS A 156 -3.72 -9.34 21.94
N TYR A 157 -4.30 -9.29 23.13
CA TYR A 157 -5.14 -8.20 23.59
C TYR A 157 -4.96 -7.99 25.09
N ILE A 158 -5.30 -6.78 25.54
CA ILE A 158 -5.28 -6.43 26.96
C ILE A 158 -6.69 -6.63 27.52
N THR A 159 -6.78 -7.30 28.67
CA THR A 159 -8.03 -7.51 29.39
C THR A 159 -8.40 -6.30 30.25
N LYS A 160 -9.63 -6.27 30.76
CA LYS A 160 -10.09 -5.27 31.74
C LYS A 160 -9.18 -5.19 32.98
N ASP A 161 -8.54 -6.29 33.34
CA ASP A 161 -7.64 -6.40 34.50
C ASP A 161 -6.17 -6.09 34.14
N SER A 162 -5.91 -5.53 32.95
CA SER A 162 -4.55 -5.22 32.44
C SER A 162 -3.65 -6.45 32.23
N GLU A 163 -4.23 -7.64 32.14
CA GLU A 163 -3.52 -8.86 31.73
C GLU A 163 -3.44 -8.95 30.21
N THR A 164 -2.33 -9.46 29.69
CA THR A 164 -2.19 -9.80 28.27
C THR A 164 -2.69 -11.23 28.02
N LYS A 165 -3.58 -11.40 27.04
CA LYS A 165 -4.08 -12.71 26.59
C LYS A 165 -3.92 -12.87 25.08
N PHE A 166 -3.89 -14.11 24.63
CA PHE A 166 -3.60 -14.48 23.25
C PHE A 166 -4.76 -15.24 22.61
N ILE A 167 -5.00 -14.94 21.34
CA ILE A 167 -5.90 -15.66 20.44
C ILE A 167 -5.03 -16.26 19.35
N THR A 168 -4.92 -17.58 19.29
CA THR A 168 -4.07 -18.30 18.32
C THR A 168 -4.88 -19.20 17.39
N GLU A 169 -6.13 -19.48 17.72
CA GLU A 169 -7.00 -20.38 16.94
C GLU A 169 -8.14 -19.61 16.26
N GLY A 170 -8.68 -20.21 15.19
CA GLY A 170 -9.84 -19.66 14.48
C GLY A 170 -9.56 -18.35 13.74
N LEU A 171 -8.29 -18.02 13.47
CA LEU A 171 -7.87 -16.83 12.74
C LEU A 171 -7.78 -17.03 11.23
N ASP A 172 -7.74 -18.29 10.78
CA ASP A 172 -7.61 -18.63 9.37
C ASP A 172 -8.76 -18.06 8.53
N GLY A 173 -8.39 -17.32 7.48
CA GLY A 173 -9.33 -16.66 6.59
C GLY A 173 -9.98 -15.40 7.15
N LYS A 174 -9.67 -15.01 8.39
CA LYS A 174 -10.13 -13.74 8.96
C LYS A 174 -9.31 -12.56 8.44
N ARG A 175 -9.93 -11.39 8.53
CA ARG A 175 -9.33 -10.13 8.13
C ARG A 175 -9.49 -9.07 9.21
N SER A 176 -8.47 -8.22 9.35
CA SER A 176 -8.51 -7.08 10.27
C SER A 176 -8.01 -5.81 9.60
N GLU A 177 -8.74 -4.71 9.75
CA GLU A 177 -8.31 -3.39 9.27
C GLU A 177 -7.10 -2.90 10.09
N ILE A 178 -6.08 -2.41 9.40
CA ILE A 178 -4.86 -1.90 10.04
C ILE A 178 -5.09 -0.46 10.48
N GLU A 179 -4.79 -0.18 11.73
CA GLU A 179 -4.70 1.19 12.24
C GLU A 179 -3.26 1.68 12.20
N SER A 180 -2.34 0.87 12.69
CA SER A 180 -0.91 1.15 12.61
C SER A 180 -0.06 -0.12 12.57
N VAL A 181 1.15 0.03 12.07
CA VAL A 181 2.23 -0.95 12.20
C VAL A 181 3.24 -0.34 13.17
N MET A 182 3.35 -0.95 14.34
CA MET A 182 4.38 -0.61 15.32
C MET A 182 5.62 -1.42 14.99
N TRP A 183 6.78 -0.79 15.11
CA TRP A 183 8.07 -1.41 14.83
C TRP A 183 9.02 -1.21 16.00
#